data_AF-A0A1A8H8Z0-F1
#
_entry.id   AF-A0A1A8H8Z0-F1
#
_cell.length_a   1.000
_cell.length_b   1.000
_cell.length_c   1.000
_cell.angle_alpha   90.00
_cell.angle_beta   90.00
_cell.angle_gamma   90.00
#
_symmetry.space_group_name_H-M   'P 1'
#
loop_
_entity.id
_entity.type
_entity.pdbx_description
1 polymer ?
#
loop_
_entity_poly.entity_id
_entity_poly.type
_entity_poly.pdbx_seq_one_letter_code
_entity_poly.pdbx_strand_id
1 'polypeptide(L)'
;VSPAEELSFGSGETERKSLIILNNVTKNQVAFKVRTTAPEKYRVKPSSSSCEPGASVDIVVSLHGGCQASPQDRFLIMAAEMENAGSQELTQFWKEVPKPKIMEHRLRCHSLDAVKPAVNLPRESLFDASNGGQQEVSTAFMRVMACNSRLEQKLNSCLWLQKVLTGLVLILVALNLLCLYLLGTS
;
A
#
# COMPACT_ATOMS: atom_id res chain seq x y z
N VAL A 1 3.04 4.97 20.01
CA VAL A 1 3.13 4.75 18.54
C VAL A 1 4.10 5.77 17.99
N SER A 2 5.05 5.36 17.15
CA SER A 2 5.97 6.26 16.46
C SER A 2 5.90 5.99 14.95
N PRO A 3 5.81 7.00 14.07
CA PRO A 3 5.65 8.42 14.38
C PRO A 3 4.29 8.72 15.07
N ALA A 4 4.16 9.90 15.67
CA ALA A 4 2.99 10.25 16.48
C ALA A 4 1.78 10.71 15.64
N GLU A 5 1.99 11.25 14.44
CA GLU A 5 0.91 11.89 13.67
C GLU A 5 0.95 11.58 12.18
N GLU A 6 2.13 11.51 11.56
CA GLU A 6 2.25 11.49 10.09
C GLU A 6 3.20 10.42 9.56
N LEU A 7 2.83 9.81 8.44
CA LEU A 7 3.65 8.91 7.64
C LEU A 7 4.06 9.60 6.35
N SER A 8 5.36 9.69 6.10
CA SER A 8 5.91 10.30 4.90
C SER A 8 6.29 9.25 3.87
N PHE A 9 5.88 9.46 2.62
CA PHE A 9 6.29 8.63 1.49
C PHE A 9 7.02 9.51 0.47
N GLY A 10 8.25 9.12 0.12
CA GLY A 10 9.06 9.80 -0.88
C GLY A 10 8.82 9.30 -2.30
N SER A 11 9.49 9.95 -3.26
CA SER A 11 9.36 9.65 -4.69
C SER A 11 10.26 8.50 -5.16
N GLY A 12 11.33 8.19 -4.44
CA GLY A 12 12.24 7.08 -4.75
C GLY A 12 11.60 5.70 -4.55
N GLU A 13 12.06 4.69 -5.28
CA GLU A 13 11.55 3.30 -5.13
C GLU A 13 11.80 2.74 -3.72
N THR A 14 12.91 3.13 -3.08
CA THR A 14 13.23 2.84 -1.68
C THR A 14 12.44 3.68 -0.68
N GLU A 15 12.01 4.88 -1.07
CA GLU A 15 11.32 5.86 -0.22
C GLU A 15 9.79 5.71 -0.22
N ARG A 16 9.26 4.74 -0.98
CA ARG A 16 7.84 4.38 -1.00
C ARG A 16 7.41 3.56 0.22
N LYS A 17 8.23 3.50 1.26
CA LYS A 17 7.97 2.80 2.51
C LYS A 17 8.08 3.77 3.68
N SER A 18 7.17 3.64 4.63
CA SER A 18 7.21 4.31 5.93
C SER A 18 7.09 3.26 7.02
N LEU A 19 7.72 3.53 8.17
CA LEU A 19 7.73 2.63 9.32
C LEU A 19 6.81 3.17 10.42
N ILE A 20 6.00 2.29 11.00
CA ILE A 20 5.30 2.52 12.26
C ILE A 20 5.92 1.58 13.31
N ILE A 21 6.37 2.14 14.42
CA ILE A 21 6.88 1.40 15.57
C ILE A 21 5.80 1.42 16.65
N LEU A 22 5.31 0.23 17.00
CA LEU A 22 4.44 0.02 18.15
C LEU A 22 5.27 -0.50 19.31
N ASN A 23 5.35 0.27 20.39
CA ASN A 23 5.99 -0.14 21.62
C ASN A 23 4.92 -0.52 22.66
N ASN A 24 4.99 -1.74 23.18
CA ASN A 24 4.10 -2.18 24.24
C ASN A 24 4.66 -1.77 25.61
N VAL A 25 4.10 -0.71 26.18
CA VAL A 25 4.47 -0.20 27.51
C VAL A 25 3.64 -0.79 28.66
N THR A 26 2.77 -1.74 28.36
CA THR A 26 1.89 -2.40 29.35
C THR A 26 2.57 -3.64 29.95
N LYS A 27 1.95 -4.20 30.98
CA LYS A 27 2.42 -5.46 31.61
C LYS A 27 1.91 -6.71 30.90
N ASN A 28 0.94 -6.56 30.00
CA ASN A 28 0.26 -7.64 29.31
C ASN A 28 0.65 -7.68 27.83
N GLN A 29 0.39 -8.80 27.16
CA GLN A 29 0.51 -8.86 25.71
C GLN A 29 -0.55 -7.93 25.09
N VAL A 30 -0.20 -7.20 24.03
CA VAL A 30 -1.13 -6.29 23.36
C VAL A 30 -1.40 -6.79 21.95
N ALA A 31 -2.66 -7.08 21.63
CA ALA A 31 -3.08 -7.30 20.26
C ALA A 31 -3.18 -5.95 19.54
N PHE A 32 -2.74 -5.89 18.28
CA PHE A 32 -2.92 -4.72 17.43
C PHE A 32 -3.43 -5.09 16.04
N LYS A 33 -4.14 -4.15 15.41
CA LYS A 33 -4.58 -4.23 14.02
C LYS A 33 -4.48 -2.86 13.36
N VAL A 34 -3.97 -2.84 12.14
CA VAL A 34 -3.85 -1.63 11.32
C VAL A 34 -4.87 -1.67 10.20
N ARG A 35 -5.62 -0.58 10.04
CA ARG A 35 -6.54 -0.34 8.94
C ARG A 35 -6.13 0.91 8.17
N THR A 36 -6.54 1.00 6.92
CA THR A 36 -6.31 2.16 6.07
C THR A 36 -7.58 2.52 5.30
N THR A 37 -7.75 3.79 4.96
CA THR A 37 -8.84 4.26 4.09
C THR A 37 -8.58 3.98 2.61
N ALA A 38 -7.36 3.58 2.23
CA ALA A 38 -6.96 3.30 0.85
C ALA A 38 -6.23 1.93 0.74
N PRO A 39 -6.89 0.82 1.06
CA PRO A 39 -6.26 -0.52 1.06
C PRO A 39 -5.71 -0.96 -0.30
N GLU A 40 -6.23 -0.40 -1.40
CA GLU A 40 -5.73 -0.62 -2.75
C GLU A 40 -4.36 0.03 -3.01
N LYS A 41 -4.05 1.14 -2.33
CA LYS A 41 -2.78 1.87 -2.50
C LYS A 41 -1.67 1.34 -1.61
N TYR A 42 -2.01 0.84 -0.43
CA TYR A 42 -1.02 0.54 0.60
C TYR A 42 -1.00 -0.93 1.01
N ARG A 43 0.21 -1.45 1.17
CA ARG A 43 0.49 -2.73 1.81
C ARG A 43 1.07 -2.49 3.19
N VAL A 44 0.41 -3.05 4.20
CA VAL A 44 0.83 -2.97 5.61
C VAL A 44 1.30 -4.33 6.09
N LYS A 45 2.50 -4.43 6.65
CA LYS A 45 3.08 -5.67 7.16
C LYS A 45 3.81 -5.46 8.49
N PRO A 46 3.44 -6.17 9.58
CA PRO A 46 2.19 -6.92 9.76
C PRO A 46 0.97 -5.98 9.87
N SER A 47 -0.19 -6.39 9.36
CA SER A 47 -1.45 -5.63 9.52
C SER A 47 -2.27 -6.04 10.73
N SER A 48 -1.99 -7.20 11.33
CA SER A 48 -2.63 -7.72 12.54
C SER A 48 -1.67 -8.68 13.22
N SER A 49 -1.35 -8.47 14.49
CA SER A 49 -0.49 -9.35 15.30
C SER A 49 -0.66 -9.02 16.79
N SER A 50 0.07 -9.70 17.66
CA SER A 50 0.30 -9.29 19.04
C SER A 50 1.73 -8.77 19.26
N CYS A 51 1.94 -8.07 20.36
CA CYS A 51 3.22 -7.51 20.82
C CYS A 51 3.41 -7.85 22.31
N GLU A 52 4.54 -8.47 22.65
CA GLU A 52 4.87 -8.86 24.03
C GLU A 52 5.10 -7.64 24.95
N PRO A 53 4.91 -7.79 26.27
CA PRO A 53 5.22 -6.73 27.24
C PRO A 53 6.66 -6.22 27.08
N GLY A 54 6.83 -4.90 26.98
CA GLY A 54 8.14 -4.26 26.83
C GLY A 54 8.80 -4.43 25.45
N ALA A 55 8.18 -5.18 24.52
CA ALA A 55 8.67 -5.34 23.17
C ALA A 55 8.19 -4.22 22.23
N SER A 56 8.88 -4.09 21.10
CA SER A 56 8.46 -3.24 19.98
C SER A 56 8.24 -4.06 18.72
N VAL A 57 7.27 -3.63 17.90
CA VAL A 57 6.97 -4.23 16.61
C VAL A 57 7.05 -3.18 15.52
N ASP A 58 7.80 -3.52 14.49
CA ASP A 58 7.99 -2.74 13.28
C ASP A 58 6.92 -3.09 12.25
N ILE A 59 6.11 -2.10 11.88
CA ILE A 59 5.06 -2.21 10.87
C ILE A 59 5.45 -1.39 9.67
N VAL A 60 5.76 -2.09 8.59
CA VAL A 60 6.13 -1.49 7.32
C VAL A 60 4.87 -1.19 6.51
N VAL A 61 4.66 0.08 6.22
CA VAL A 61 3.64 0.56 5.28
C VAL A 61 4.34 0.87 3.96
N SER A 62 3.89 0.24 2.89
CA SER A 62 4.49 0.35 1.56
C SER A 62 3.44 0.76 0.54
N LEU A 63 3.77 1.72 -0.31
CA LEU A 63 2.90 2.18 -1.38
C LEU A 63 3.05 1.24 -2.59
N HIS A 64 1.94 0.80 -3.18
CA HIS A 64 1.94 -0.01 -4.39
C HIS A 64 2.51 0.77 -5.58
N GLY A 65 3.16 0.07 -6.50
CA GLY A 65 3.74 0.67 -7.70
C GLY A 65 2.69 1.37 -8.56
N GLY A 66 2.95 2.62 -8.94
CA GLY A 66 2.02 3.44 -9.72
C GLY A 66 1.03 4.26 -8.87
N CYS A 67 0.91 3.97 -7.56
CA CYS A 67 0.12 4.78 -6.65
C CYS A 67 0.94 5.95 -6.08
N GLN A 68 0.27 7.01 -5.65
CA GLN A 68 0.84 8.15 -4.90
C GLN A 68 0.12 8.26 -3.55
N ALA A 69 0.88 8.60 -2.51
CA ALA A 69 0.29 8.89 -1.21
C ALA A 69 -0.51 10.20 -1.25
N SER A 70 -1.72 10.20 -0.70
CA SER A 70 -2.56 11.40 -0.62
C SER A 70 -2.64 11.93 0.81
N PRO A 71 -2.67 13.26 1.03
CA PRO A 71 -2.92 13.85 2.34
C PRO A 71 -4.32 13.55 2.89
N GLN A 72 -5.20 12.92 2.11
CA GLN A 72 -6.50 12.40 2.56
C GLN A 72 -6.41 10.97 3.10
N ASP A 73 -5.36 10.22 2.75
CA ASP A 73 -5.21 8.85 3.19
C ASP A 73 -4.94 8.80 4.71
N ARG A 74 -5.60 7.87 5.40
CA ARG A 74 -5.52 7.71 6.86
C ARG A 74 -5.18 6.27 7.21
N PHE A 75 -4.42 6.12 8.29
CA PHE A 75 -4.18 4.84 8.94
C PHE A 75 -4.76 4.87 10.34
N LEU A 76 -5.37 3.76 10.75
CA LEU A 76 -5.92 3.56 12.08
C LEU A 76 -5.23 2.34 12.69
N ILE A 77 -4.49 2.55 13.77
CA ILE A 77 -3.99 1.51 14.63
C ILE A 77 -5.00 1.32 15.76
N MET A 78 -5.49 0.10 15.89
CA MET A 78 -6.29 -0.33 17.03
C MET A 78 -5.41 -1.25 17.87
N ALA A 79 -5.43 -1.09 19.19
CA ALA A 79 -4.73 -1.98 20.10
C ALA A 79 -5.57 -2.27 21.35
N ALA A 80 -5.36 -3.42 21.97
CA ALA A 80 -6.00 -3.78 23.22
C ALA A 80 -5.16 -4.82 23.98
N GLU A 81 -5.14 -4.71 25.31
CA GLU A 81 -4.45 -5.66 26.18
C GLU A 81 -5.15 -7.02 26.18
N MET A 82 -4.36 -8.09 26.17
CA MET A 82 -4.79 -9.49 26.24
C MET A 82 -4.48 -10.04 27.64
N GLU A 83 -5.52 -10.45 28.37
CA GLU A 83 -5.37 -10.99 29.73
C GLU A 83 -4.88 -12.46 29.72
N ASN A 84 -5.12 -13.21 28.63
CA ASN A 84 -4.71 -14.61 28.45
C ASN A 84 -3.78 -14.77 27.23
N ALA A 85 -2.55 -14.26 27.35
CA ALA A 85 -1.54 -14.37 26.30
C ALA A 85 -1.21 -15.85 25.98
N GLY A 86 -1.37 -16.26 24.71
CA GLY A 86 -0.93 -17.58 24.21
C GLY A 86 -2.00 -18.67 24.05
N SER A 87 -3.17 -18.56 24.70
CA SER A 87 -4.27 -19.53 24.53
C SER A 87 -5.41 -19.03 23.63
N GLN A 88 -5.54 -17.71 23.46
CA GLN A 88 -6.61 -17.08 22.71
C GLN A 88 -6.14 -16.67 21.31
N GLU A 89 -6.85 -17.13 20.27
CA GLU A 89 -6.58 -16.71 18.89
C GLU A 89 -6.95 -15.23 18.69
N LEU A 90 -6.13 -14.47 17.97
CA LEU A 90 -6.38 -13.04 17.69
C LEU A 90 -7.76 -12.79 17.07
N THR A 91 -8.22 -13.66 16.19
CA THR A 91 -9.54 -13.55 15.54
C THR A 91 -10.68 -13.59 16.57
N GLN A 92 -10.58 -14.45 17.57
CA GLN A 92 -11.56 -14.59 18.63
C GLN A 92 -11.48 -13.42 19.60
N PHE A 93 -10.26 -13.03 20.01
CA PHE A 93 -10.03 -11.88 20.88
C PHE A 93 -10.72 -10.61 20.36
N TRP A 94 -10.59 -10.29 19.07
CA TRP A 94 -11.20 -9.10 18.48
C TRP A 94 -12.75 -9.12 18.45
N LYS A 95 -13.37 -10.30 18.58
CA LYS A 95 -14.84 -10.42 18.70
C LYS A 95 -15.32 -10.19 20.14
N GLU A 96 -14.51 -10.58 21.12
CA GLU A 96 -14.86 -10.58 22.54
C GLU A 96 -14.45 -9.28 23.25
N VAL A 97 -13.39 -8.63 22.77
CA VAL A 97 -12.87 -7.41 23.39
C VAL A 97 -13.91 -6.27 23.38
N PRO A 98 -14.24 -5.69 24.55
CA PRO A 98 -15.14 -4.54 24.61
C PRO A 98 -14.53 -3.33 23.88
N LYS A 99 -15.33 -2.65 23.06
CA LYS A 99 -14.95 -1.40 22.37
C LYS A 99 -14.26 -0.35 23.27
N PRO A 100 -14.68 -0.07 24.52
CA PRO A 100 -13.98 0.92 25.36
C PRO A 100 -12.58 0.51 25.80
N LYS A 101 -12.23 -0.79 25.73
CA LYS A 101 -10.87 -1.29 26.01
C LYS A 101 -9.95 -1.18 24.77
N ILE A 102 -10.49 -0.83 23.60
CA ILE A 102 -9.71 -0.69 22.37
C ILE A 102 -9.17 0.74 22.29
N MET A 103 -7.85 0.88 22.32
CA MET A 103 -7.20 2.15 22.02
C MET A 103 -7.11 2.34 20.51
N GLU A 104 -7.47 3.54 20.03
CA GLU A 104 -7.37 3.94 18.63
C GLU A 104 -6.33 5.03 18.46
N HIS A 105 -5.46 4.87 17.47
CA HIS A 105 -4.48 5.88 17.09
C HIS A 105 -4.52 6.12 15.58
N ARG A 106 -4.70 7.38 15.17
CA ARG A 106 -4.87 7.77 13.77
C ARG A 106 -3.62 8.46 13.26
N LEU A 107 -3.10 7.98 12.14
CA LEU A 107 -1.99 8.59 11.41
C LEU A 107 -2.48 9.15 10.08
N ARG A 108 -1.93 10.29 9.67
CA ARG A 108 -2.15 10.92 8.36
C ARG A 108 -1.00 10.57 7.44
N CYS A 109 -1.20 10.73 6.14
CA CYS A 109 -0.13 10.62 5.17
C CYS A 109 0.35 12.00 4.72
N HIS A 110 1.66 12.10 4.49
CA HIS A 110 2.30 13.24 3.87
C HIS A 110 3.04 12.77 2.60
N SER A 111 2.83 13.47 1.49
CA SER A 111 3.61 13.27 0.26
C SER A 111 4.77 14.26 0.25
N LEU A 112 6.01 13.77 0.21
CA LEU A 112 7.21 14.63 0.23
C LEU A 112 7.44 15.43 -1.08
N ASP A 113 6.47 15.43 -2.00
CA ASP A 113 6.51 16.24 -3.23
C ASP A 113 6.33 17.76 -2.98
N ALA A 114 5.99 18.18 -1.74
CA ALA A 114 5.82 19.58 -1.39
C ALA A 114 7.08 20.13 -0.69
N VAL A 115 8.07 20.57 -1.47
CA VAL A 115 9.04 21.55 -0.96
C VAL A 115 8.29 22.86 -0.74
N LYS A 116 7.86 23.10 0.50
CA LYS A 116 7.44 24.43 0.95
C LYS A 116 8.57 24.99 1.83
N PRO A 117 9.36 25.98 1.37
CA PRO A 117 10.36 26.60 2.22
C PRO A 117 9.61 27.42 3.28
N ALA A 118 9.80 27.06 4.55
CA ALA A 118 9.35 27.87 5.67
C ALA A 118 10.27 29.10 5.77
N VAL A 119 9.75 30.29 5.48
CA VAL A 119 10.28 31.55 6.00
C VAL A 119 9.10 32.40 6.48
N ASN A 120 9.18 32.82 7.74
CA ASN A 120 8.20 33.67 8.41
C ASN A 120 8.39 35.16 8.06
N LEU A 121 7.26 35.89 8.04
CA LEU A 121 7.05 37.35 8.26
C LEU A 121 7.19 38.35 7.07
N PRO A 122 6.55 39.55 7.12
CA PRO A 122 5.11 39.83 6.98
C PRO A 122 4.74 40.75 5.79
N ARG A 123 3.52 40.52 5.27
CA ARG A 123 2.56 41.41 4.58
C ARG A 123 3.08 42.70 3.91
N GLU A 124 3.07 42.72 2.57
CA GLU A 124 2.59 43.86 1.77
C GLU A 124 2.09 43.37 0.39
N SER A 125 1.09 44.06 -0.11
CA SER A 125 0.30 43.78 -1.31
C SER A 125 1.10 43.73 -2.60
N LEU A 126 0.72 42.86 -3.54
CA LEU A 126 0.24 43.19 -4.90
C LEU A 126 0.02 41.90 -5.72
N PHE A 127 -0.95 41.96 -6.61
CA PHE A 127 -1.32 40.93 -7.57
C PHE A 127 -0.13 40.48 -8.42
N ASP A 128 0.07 39.16 -8.55
CA ASP A 128 0.26 38.60 -9.89
C ASP A 128 -0.19 37.15 -9.97
N ALA A 129 -0.91 36.86 -11.06
CA ALA A 129 -1.60 35.61 -11.30
C ALA A 129 -0.75 34.65 -12.14
N SER A 130 -1.02 33.35 -11.95
CA SER A 130 -0.85 32.30 -12.96
C SER A 130 0.58 31.92 -13.36
N ASN A 131 1.25 31.09 -12.54
CA ASN A 131 2.27 30.16 -13.07
C ASN A 131 2.50 28.87 -12.26
N GLY A 132 2.07 28.80 -10.99
CA GLY A 132 2.33 27.62 -10.14
C GLY A 132 1.48 26.38 -10.44
N GLY A 133 0.22 26.56 -10.85
CA GLY A 133 -0.72 25.44 -11.08
C GLY A 133 -0.41 24.60 -12.33
N GLN A 134 0.21 25.18 -13.36
CA GLN A 134 0.57 24.45 -14.58
C GLN A 134 1.71 23.46 -14.33
N GLN A 135 2.61 23.74 -13.40
CA GLN A 135 3.78 22.91 -13.14
C GLN A 135 3.44 21.66 -12.32
N GLU A 136 2.53 21.77 -11.34
CA GLU A 136 1.96 20.63 -10.61
C GLU A 136 1.08 19.75 -11.52
N VAL A 137 0.25 20.36 -12.38
CA VAL A 137 -0.58 19.61 -13.33
C VAL A 137 0.29 18.90 -14.38
N SER A 138 1.36 19.54 -14.87
CA SER A 138 2.28 18.92 -15.83
C SER A 138 3.09 17.77 -15.23
N THR A 139 3.51 17.87 -13.96
CA THR A 139 4.19 16.77 -13.26
C THR A 139 3.23 15.63 -12.93
N ALA A 140 2.00 15.93 -12.53
CA ALA A 140 0.95 14.93 -12.35
C ALA A 140 0.63 14.21 -13.68
N PHE A 141 0.50 14.96 -14.77
CA PHE A 141 0.27 14.41 -16.11
C PHE A 141 1.41 13.49 -16.58
N MET A 142 2.66 13.91 -16.40
CA MET A 142 3.83 13.07 -16.71
C MET A 142 3.85 11.77 -15.91
N ARG A 143 3.47 11.80 -14.62
CA ARG A 143 3.39 10.59 -13.79
C ARG A 143 2.23 9.68 -14.18
N VAL A 144 1.06 10.24 -14.52
CA VAL A 144 -0.09 9.47 -15.01
C VAL A 144 0.26 8.79 -16.33
N MET A 145 0.91 9.50 -17.26
CA MET A 145 1.41 8.89 -18.50
C MET A 145 2.42 7.78 -18.23
N ALA A 146 3.34 7.97 -17.27
CA ALA A 146 4.29 6.93 -16.87
C ALA A 146 3.64 5.71 -16.20
N CYS A 147 2.52 5.89 -15.49
CA CYS A 147 1.75 4.79 -14.92
C CYS A 147 0.92 4.06 -15.99
N ASN A 148 0.29 4.82 -16.89
CA ASN A 148 -0.49 4.27 -17.99
C ASN A 148 0.39 3.44 -18.94
N SER A 149 1.59 3.94 -19.27
CA SER A 149 2.54 3.20 -20.12
C SER A 149 3.01 1.89 -19.48
N ARG A 150 3.22 1.86 -18.16
CA ARG A 150 3.54 0.61 -17.41
C ARG A 150 2.38 -0.38 -17.42
N LEU A 151 1.14 0.11 -17.32
CA LEU A 151 -0.06 -0.73 -17.41
C LEU A 151 -0.21 -1.30 -18.83
N GLU A 152 -0.05 -0.47 -19.86
CA GLU A 152 -0.04 -0.90 -21.26
C GLU A 152 1.07 -1.91 -21.55
N GLN A 153 2.25 -1.74 -20.96
CA GLN A 153 3.34 -2.71 -21.10
C GLN A 153 2.96 -4.07 -20.50
N LYS A 154 2.35 -4.09 -19.31
CA LYS A 154 1.86 -5.35 -18.70
C LYS A 154 0.73 -5.99 -19.51
N LEU A 155 -0.19 -5.19 -20.04
CA LEU A 155 -1.27 -5.66 -20.90
C LEU A 155 -0.71 -6.26 -22.21
N ASN A 156 0.25 -5.59 -22.84
CA ASN A 156 0.92 -6.08 -24.05
C ASN A 156 1.68 -7.38 -23.80
N SER A 157 2.39 -7.52 -22.68
CA SER A 157 3.04 -8.78 -22.31
C SER A 157 2.02 -9.91 -22.12
N CYS A 158 0.88 -9.64 -21.47
CA CYS A 158 -0.18 -10.63 -21.29
C CYS A 158 -0.82 -11.03 -22.64
N LEU A 159 -1.08 -10.06 -23.51
CA LEU A 159 -1.66 -10.30 -24.83
C LEU A 159 -0.68 -11.05 -25.75
N TRP A 160 0.62 -10.80 -25.61
CA TRP A 160 1.67 -11.56 -26.29
C TRP A 160 1.70 -13.02 -25.81
N LEU A 161 1.70 -13.24 -24.49
CA LEU A 161 1.62 -14.58 -23.90
C LEU A 161 0.37 -15.33 -24.36
N GLN A 162 -0.78 -14.65 -24.39
CA GLN A 162 -2.03 -15.23 -24.88
C GLN A 162 -1.90 -15.66 -26.34
N LYS A 163 -1.34 -14.81 -27.21
CA LYS A 163 -1.11 -15.14 -28.63
C LYS A 163 -0.19 -16.34 -28.81
N VAL A 164 0.90 -16.41 -28.04
CA VAL A 164 1.84 -17.54 -28.08
C VAL A 164 1.14 -18.83 -27.64
N LEU A 165 0.37 -18.78 -26.56
CA LEU A 165 -0.38 -19.93 -26.06
C LEU A 165 -1.42 -20.41 -27.08
N THR A 166 -2.18 -19.50 -27.70
CA THR A 166 -3.13 -19.85 -28.76
C THR A 166 -2.45 -20.51 -29.95
N GLY A 167 -1.29 -20.01 -30.38
CA GLY A 167 -0.50 -20.63 -31.45
C GLY A 167 -0.05 -22.05 -31.10
N LEU A 168 0.44 -22.27 -29.88
CA LEU A 168 0.89 -23.59 -29.42
C LEU A 168 -0.26 -24.61 -29.36
N VAL A 169 -1.45 -24.19 -28.92
CA VAL A 169 -2.66 -25.03 -28.93
C VAL A 169 -3.06 -25.42 -30.36
N LEU A 170 -3.02 -24.47 -31.31
CA LEU A 170 -3.34 -24.77 -32.71
C LEU A 170 -2.37 -25.78 -33.33
N ILE A 171 -1.07 -25.66 -33.02
CA ILE A 171 -0.05 -26.61 -33.47
C ILE A 171 -0.33 -28.01 -32.90
N LEU A 172 -0.62 -28.10 -31.59
CA LEU A 172 -0.97 -29.37 -30.95
C LEU A 172 -2.21 -30.01 -31.58
N VAL A 173 -3.26 -29.25 -31.88
CA VAL A 173 -4.47 -29.75 -32.55
C VAL A 173 -4.14 -30.26 -33.96
N ALA A 174 -3.35 -29.52 -34.74
CA ALA A 174 -2.94 -29.94 -36.08
C ALA A 174 -2.12 -31.24 -36.07
N LEU A 175 -1.18 -31.37 -35.10
CA LEU A 175 -0.40 -32.59 -34.92
C LEU A 175 -1.27 -33.79 -34.52
N ASN A 176 -2.27 -33.58 -33.65
CA ASN A 176 -3.22 -34.63 -33.29
C ASN A 176 -4.06 -35.07 -34.50
N LEU A 177 -4.57 -34.12 -35.30
CA LEU A 177 -5.31 -34.43 -36.52
C LEU A 177 -4.45 -35.18 -37.55
N LEU A 178 -3.19 -34.78 -37.71
CA LEU A 178 -2.24 -35.47 -38.59
C LEU A 178 -1.97 -36.91 -38.10
N CYS A 179 -1.80 -37.09 -36.79
CA CYS A 179 -1.60 -38.41 -36.18
C CYS A 179 -2.83 -39.31 -36.42
N LEU A 180 -4.03 -38.79 -36.19
CA LEU A 180 -5.29 -39.50 -36.46
C LEU A 180 -5.45 -39.86 -37.94
N TYR A 181 -5.08 -38.95 -38.85
CA TYR A 181 -5.10 -39.22 -40.29
C TYR A 181 -4.14 -40.36 -40.66
N LEU A 182 -2.90 -40.32 -40.17
CA LEU A 182 -1.91 -41.37 -40.43
C LEU A 182 -2.36 -42.72 -39.88
N LEU A 183 -2.88 -42.78 -38.65
CA LEU A 183 -3.45 -44.00 -38.07
C LEU A 183 -4.68 -44.51 -38.83
N GLY A 184 -5.51 -43.62 -39.39
CA GLY A 184 -6.69 -44.03 -40.17
C GLY A 184 -6.37 -44.53 -41.58
N THR A 185 -5.17 -44.25 -42.09
CA THR A 185 -4.71 -44.68 -43.42
C THR A 185 -3.81 -45.94 -43.40
N SER A 186 -3.44 -46.43 -42.22
CA SER A 186 -2.74 -47.72 -42.02
C SER A 186 -3.74 -48.83 -41.67
#